data_AF-A0A9E3CMD4-F1
#
_entry.id   AF-A0A9E3CMD4-F1
#
_cell.length_a   1.000
_cell.length_b   1.000
_cell.length_c   1.000
_cell.angle_alpha   90.00
_cell.angle_beta   90.00
_cell.angle_gamma   90.00
#
_symmetry.space_group_name_H-M   'P 1'
#
loop_
_entity.id
_entity.type
_entity.pdbx_description
1 polymer ?
#
loop_
_entity_poly.entity_id
_entity_poly.type
_entity_poly.pdbx_seq_one_letter_code
_entity_poly.pdbx_strand_id
1 'polypeptide(L)'
;MFDAGWRAGLAAVLLSVTVSSVAFGQTPTQQYPNQPSFRDPKTGQVWTPDNVGGSSGPNTPQDRAFNPQAQMVTPTNVAVQTPNVTPLGSIPITAGPTVPIATIDDASLTAIPSQRWQVVLYLNNNSAGVINPVIECRFTNNGNTVLPVQANLPPINPGTRVGLTIYGPETNLYVNQAPCSLASPR
;
A
#
# COMPACT_ATOMS: atom_id res chain seq x y z
N MET A 1 -51.44 -27.33 90.08
CA MET A 1 -52.11 -26.24 89.33
C MET A 1 -51.09 -25.74 88.31
N PHE A 2 -51.52 -25.67 87.05
CA PHE A 2 -50.80 -25.37 85.78
C PHE A 2 -49.67 -24.32 85.90
N ASP A 3 -48.57 -24.33 85.14
CA ASP A 3 -48.50 -24.38 83.68
C ASP A 3 -47.07 -24.60 83.16
N ALA A 4 -46.96 -25.01 81.89
CA ALA A 4 -45.72 -25.26 81.14
C ALA A 4 -45.18 -23.98 80.46
N GLY A 5 -43.86 -23.90 80.24
CA GLY A 5 -43.25 -22.82 79.45
C GLY A 5 -41.79 -23.06 79.07
N TRP A 6 -41.56 -23.30 77.78
CA TRP A 6 -40.31 -23.69 77.12
C TRP A 6 -39.71 -22.50 76.36
N ARG A 7 -38.41 -22.15 76.55
CA ARG A 7 -37.53 -21.40 75.60
C ARG A 7 -36.05 -21.67 75.98
N ALA A 8 -35.23 -22.38 75.20
CA ALA A 8 -34.48 -21.97 73.98
C ALA A 8 -33.60 -20.71 74.20
N GLY A 9 -32.30 -20.64 73.90
CA GLY A 9 -31.34 -21.53 73.24
C GLY A 9 -29.94 -20.90 73.29
N LEU A 10 -28.89 -21.72 73.14
CA LEU A 10 -27.47 -21.36 73.09
C LEU A 10 -26.97 -21.25 71.64
N ALA A 11 -25.92 -20.43 71.41
CA ALA A 11 -24.80 -20.60 70.46
C ALA A 11 -24.45 -19.37 69.57
N ALA A 12 -23.53 -18.55 70.11
CA ALA A 12 -22.18 -18.22 69.63
C ALA A 12 -21.73 -18.30 68.12
N VAL A 13 -20.88 -17.30 67.79
CA VAL A 13 -19.70 -17.21 66.88
C VAL A 13 -19.86 -16.98 65.35
N LEU A 14 -19.30 -15.87 64.83
CA LEU A 14 -18.11 -15.76 63.94
C LEU A 14 -18.10 -14.48 63.06
N LEU A 15 -16.98 -13.74 63.12
CA LEU A 15 -16.61 -12.62 62.24
C LEU A 15 -16.28 -13.12 60.82
N SER A 16 -16.69 -12.37 59.80
CA SER A 16 -16.20 -12.54 58.42
C SER A 16 -15.77 -11.19 57.84
N VAL A 17 -14.53 -11.14 57.35
CA VAL A 17 -13.92 -10.02 56.62
C VAL A 17 -14.09 -10.31 55.13
N THR A 18 -14.79 -9.43 54.40
CA THR A 18 -14.96 -9.55 52.95
C THR A 18 -13.88 -8.75 52.21
N VAL A 19 -13.07 -9.44 51.40
CA VAL A 19 -12.10 -8.82 50.47
C VAL A 19 -12.78 -8.71 49.11
N SER A 20 -12.95 -7.49 48.59
CA SER A 20 -13.53 -7.23 47.27
C SER A 20 -12.47 -7.41 46.17
N SER A 21 -12.63 -8.42 45.33
CA SER A 21 -11.80 -8.62 44.13
C SER A 21 -12.22 -7.63 43.04
N VAL A 22 -11.26 -6.89 42.48
CA VAL A 22 -11.47 -6.10 41.26
C VAL A 22 -11.60 -7.05 40.06
N ALA A 23 -12.76 -7.05 39.42
CA ALA A 23 -12.99 -7.76 38.16
C ALA A 23 -12.52 -6.89 37.00
N PHE A 24 -11.45 -7.30 36.31
CA PHE A 24 -11.11 -6.74 35.01
C PHE A 24 -12.17 -7.20 34.00
N GLY A 25 -12.87 -6.24 33.39
CA GLY A 25 -13.88 -6.50 32.38
C GLY A 25 -13.27 -7.23 31.17
N GLN A 26 -13.77 -8.42 30.87
CA GLN A 26 -13.48 -9.15 29.65
C GLN A 26 -14.28 -8.50 28.51
N THR A 27 -13.61 -7.94 27.51
CA THR A 27 -14.23 -7.54 26.25
C THR A 27 -14.67 -8.80 25.50
N PRO A 28 -15.95 -8.95 25.11
CA PRO A 28 -16.40 -10.11 24.34
C PRO A 28 -15.78 -10.08 22.94
N THR A 29 -15.04 -11.14 22.58
CA THR A 29 -14.67 -11.42 21.19
C THR A 29 -15.93 -11.71 20.40
N GLN A 30 -16.32 -10.80 19.52
CA GLN A 30 -17.39 -11.07 18.56
C GLN A 30 -16.89 -12.13 17.55
N GLN A 31 -17.23 -13.39 17.78
CA GLN A 31 -17.16 -14.43 16.76
C GLN A 31 -18.27 -14.18 15.74
N TYR A 32 -17.89 -13.77 14.54
CA TYR A 32 -18.81 -13.74 13.40
C TYR A 32 -19.12 -15.18 12.99
N PRO A 33 -20.40 -15.62 12.98
CA PRO A 33 -20.75 -16.93 12.46
C PRO A 33 -20.43 -16.99 10.96
N ASN A 34 -19.74 -18.05 10.52
CA ASN A 34 -19.27 -18.35 9.14
C ASN A 34 -17.92 -17.76 8.70
N GLN A 35 -16.95 -17.60 9.60
CA GLN A 35 -15.59 -17.25 9.18
C GLN A 35 -14.91 -18.44 8.45
N PRO A 36 -14.38 -18.26 7.23
CA PRO A 36 -13.73 -19.34 6.49
C PRO A 36 -12.49 -19.83 7.26
N SER A 37 -12.42 -21.13 7.51
CA SER A 37 -11.31 -21.78 8.22
C SER A 37 -10.71 -22.89 7.38
N PHE A 38 -9.39 -22.97 7.33
CA PHE A 38 -8.65 -24.05 6.69
C PHE A 38 -8.02 -24.95 7.74
N ARG A 39 -8.31 -26.25 7.71
CA ARG A 39 -7.67 -27.23 8.61
C ARG A 39 -6.51 -27.89 7.89
N ASP A 40 -5.30 -27.73 8.41
CA ASP A 40 -4.13 -28.42 7.90
C ASP A 40 -4.26 -29.93 8.18
N PRO A 41 -4.26 -30.79 7.16
CA PRO A 41 -4.40 -32.24 7.32
C PRO A 41 -3.19 -32.91 7.98
N LYS A 42 -2.01 -32.28 7.99
CA LYS A 42 -0.78 -32.87 8.58
C LYS A 42 -0.62 -32.53 10.06
N THR A 43 -0.98 -31.32 10.46
CA THR A 43 -0.79 -30.83 11.84
C THR A 43 -2.09 -30.76 12.63
N GLY A 44 -3.24 -30.84 11.96
CA GLY A 44 -4.56 -30.64 12.56
C GLY A 44 -4.86 -29.19 12.95
N GLN A 45 -3.94 -28.26 12.65
CA GLN A 45 -4.09 -26.85 12.96
C GLN A 45 -5.21 -26.22 12.14
N VAL A 46 -6.09 -25.48 12.81
CA VAL A 46 -7.16 -24.72 12.16
C VAL A 46 -6.68 -23.29 11.97
N TRP A 47 -6.50 -22.93 10.72
CA TRP A 47 -6.15 -21.61 10.26
C TRP A 47 -7.41 -20.78 10.05
N THR A 48 -7.53 -19.69 10.77
CA THR A 48 -8.56 -18.66 10.64
C THR A 48 -7.90 -17.36 10.19
N PRO A 49 -8.66 -16.41 9.60
CA PRO A 49 -8.17 -15.05 9.33
C PRO A 49 -7.40 -14.41 10.49
N ASP A 50 -7.70 -14.77 11.75
CA ASP A 50 -7.07 -14.21 12.94
C ASP A 50 -5.71 -14.81 13.29
N ASN A 51 -5.35 -15.98 12.74
CA ASN A 51 -4.11 -16.69 13.09
C ASN A 51 -3.23 -17.07 11.89
N VAL A 52 -3.68 -16.83 10.64
CA VAL A 52 -2.85 -16.96 9.43
C VAL A 52 -1.89 -15.78 9.29
N GLY A 53 -0.61 -16.03 8.95
CA GLY A 53 0.34 -14.96 8.57
C GLY A 53 1.44 -14.60 9.60
N GLY A 54 1.40 -15.14 10.82
CA GLY A 54 2.55 -15.14 11.73
C GLY A 54 2.49 -14.15 12.91
N SER A 55 3.01 -14.64 14.05
CA SER A 55 3.16 -14.06 15.39
C SER A 55 1.91 -13.93 16.26
N SER A 56 1.81 -14.87 17.21
CA SER A 56 0.91 -14.85 18.35
C SER A 56 1.32 -13.73 19.33
N GLY A 57 0.79 -12.54 19.12
CA GLY A 57 0.70 -11.44 20.08
C GLY A 57 -0.68 -10.81 19.94
N PRO A 58 -1.11 -9.91 20.85
CA PRO A 58 -2.30 -9.13 20.60
C PRO A 58 -2.07 -8.37 19.29
N ASN A 59 -2.82 -8.73 18.24
CA ASN A 59 -2.82 -8.07 16.94
C ASN A 59 -2.81 -6.56 17.16
N THR A 60 -1.66 -5.90 17.02
CA THR A 60 -1.63 -4.45 17.15
C THR A 60 -2.26 -3.89 15.87
N PRO A 61 -2.94 -2.73 15.92
CA PRO A 61 -3.38 -2.05 14.71
C PRO A 61 -2.26 -1.85 13.68
N GLN A 62 -1.01 -1.77 14.14
CA GLN A 62 0.22 -1.66 13.35
C GLN A 62 0.58 -2.95 12.62
N ASP A 63 0.24 -4.12 13.18
CA ASP A 63 0.50 -5.43 12.57
C ASP A 63 -0.55 -5.82 11.52
N ARG A 64 -1.73 -5.18 11.53
CA ARG A 64 -2.91 -5.64 10.76
C ARG A 64 -3.11 -5.03 9.38
N ALA A 65 -2.38 -3.99 8.99
CA ALA A 65 -2.51 -3.45 7.65
C ALA A 65 -1.31 -2.62 7.28
N PHE A 66 -0.83 -2.83 6.06
CA PHE A 66 -0.10 -1.80 5.35
C PHE A 66 -0.92 -0.49 5.39
N ASN A 67 -0.47 0.49 6.17
CA ASN A 67 -1.13 1.79 6.30
C ASN A 67 -0.40 2.81 5.40
N PRO A 68 -0.87 3.03 4.17
CA PRO A 68 -0.23 3.98 3.26
C PRO A 68 -0.26 5.43 3.81
N GLN A 69 -1.18 5.77 4.72
CA GLN A 69 -1.26 7.10 5.32
C GLN A 69 -0.26 7.32 6.46
N ALA A 70 0.28 6.25 7.06
CA ALA A 70 1.31 6.36 8.09
C ALA A 70 2.72 6.59 7.50
N GLN A 71 2.88 6.42 6.19
CA GLN A 71 4.15 6.63 5.51
C GLN A 71 4.40 8.13 5.30
N MET A 72 5.11 8.77 6.23
CA MET A 72 5.63 10.12 6.06
C MET A 72 6.95 10.06 5.30
N VAL A 73 6.90 10.31 3.99
CA VAL A 73 8.12 10.46 3.16
C VAL A 73 8.37 11.95 2.95
N THR A 74 9.54 12.43 3.40
CA THR A 74 10.04 13.74 2.98
C THR A 74 10.42 13.65 1.50
N PRO A 75 9.93 14.54 0.63
CA PRO A 75 10.26 14.50 -0.78
C PRO A 75 11.79 14.53 -0.97
N THR A 76 12.33 13.48 -1.58
CA THR A 76 13.76 13.44 -1.93
C THR A 76 14.03 14.40 -3.11
N ASN A 77 15.29 14.79 -3.28
CA ASN A 77 15.76 15.48 -4.49
C ASN A 77 15.28 14.76 -5.76
N VAL A 78 15.12 15.52 -6.85
CA VAL A 78 14.72 14.96 -8.16
C VAL A 78 15.74 13.92 -8.62
N ALA A 79 15.27 12.68 -8.82
CA ALA A 79 16.10 11.62 -9.37
C ALA A 79 16.19 11.78 -10.89
N VAL A 80 17.40 11.99 -11.41
CA VAL A 80 17.64 12.09 -12.85
C VAL A 80 17.99 10.71 -13.39
N GLN A 81 17.34 10.32 -14.48
CA GLN A 81 17.53 9.04 -15.15
C GLN A 81 17.74 9.24 -16.65
N THR A 82 18.46 8.32 -17.27
CA THR A 82 18.58 8.20 -18.72
C THR A 82 18.05 6.83 -19.13
N PRO A 83 16.72 6.68 -19.30
CA PRO A 83 16.15 5.39 -19.64
C PRO A 83 16.61 4.90 -21.01
N ASN A 84 16.74 3.58 -21.15
CA ASN A 84 16.81 2.96 -22.46
C ASN A 84 15.44 3.03 -23.13
N VAL A 85 15.46 3.29 -24.44
CA VAL A 85 14.25 3.30 -25.27
C VAL A 85 14.30 2.14 -26.26
N THR A 86 13.15 1.53 -26.50
CA THR A 86 13.01 0.47 -27.51
C THR A 86 12.07 0.97 -28.62
N PRO A 87 12.56 1.12 -29.86
CA PRO A 87 11.69 1.42 -31.00
C PRO A 87 10.67 0.31 -31.21
N LEU A 88 9.40 0.67 -31.31
CA LEU A 88 8.29 -0.26 -31.48
C LEU A 88 7.70 -0.22 -32.88
N GLY A 89 7.90 0.89 -33.59
CA GLY A 89 7.43 1.06 -34.96
C GLY A 89 7.39 2.52 -35.38
N SER A 90 6.89 2.72 -36.60
CA SER A 90 6.67 4.05 -37.17
C SER A 90 5.21 4.47 -37.00
N ILE A 91 5.01 5.77 -36.85
CA ILE A 91 3.71 6.44 -36.76
C ILE A 91 3.63 7.56 -37.79
N PRO A 92 2.43 7.93 -38.27
CA PRO A 92 2.27 9.08 -39.14
C PRO A 92 2.74 10.37 -38.47
N ILE A 93 3.45 11.21 -39.23
CA ILE A 93 3.82 12.56 -38.80
C ILE A 93 2.55 13.42 -38.84
N THR A 94 2.15 13.92 -37.68
CA THR A 94 0.88 14.63 -37.47
C THR A 94 1.04 15.94 -36.70
N ALA A 95 2.25 16.25 -36.20
CA ALA A 95 2.51 17.47 -35.45
C ALA A 95 2.11 18.71 -36.26
N GLY A 96 1.41 19.63 -35.60
CA GLY A 96 0.85 20.84 -36.19
C GLY A 96 0.32 21.77 -35.11
N PRO A 97 -0.41 22.85 -35.45
CA PRO A 97 -0.86 23.84 -34.48
C PRO A 97 -1.72 23.29 -33.33
N THR A 98 -2.41 22.16 -33.55
CA THR A 98 -3.29 21.51 -32.57
C THR A 98 -2.79 20.13 -32.11
N VAL A 99 -1.72 19.61 -32.72
CA VAL A 99 -1.18 18.28 -32.42
C VAL A 99 0.24 18.46 -31.89
N PRO A 100 0.52 18.06 -30.65
CA PRO A 100 1.82 18.28 -30.04
C PRO A 100 2.92 17.48 -30.74
N ILE A 101 4.15 18.00 -30.62
CA ILE A 101 5.36 17.42 -31.22
C ILE A 101 5.57 15.97 -30.76
N ALA A 102 5.26 15.68 -29.50
CA ALA A 102 5.29 14.33 -28.96
C ALA A 102 4.19 14.11 -27.93
N THR A 103 3.75 12.85 -27.79
CA THR A 103 2.74 12.44 -26.80
C THR A 103 3.18 11.23 -26.02
N ILE A 104 2.80 11.17 -24.75
CA ILE A 104 2.94 9.99 -23.89
C ILE A 104 1.63 9.21 -23.93
N ASP A 105 1.72 7.91 -24.17
CA ASP A 105 0.57 6.99 -24.19
C ASP A 105 0.76 5.85 -23.19
N ASP A 106 -0.36 5.29 -22.73
CA ASP A 106 -0.46 4.05 -21.94
C ASP A 106 0.49 3.94 -20.75
N ALA A 107 0.68 5.03 -20.00
CA ALA A 107 1.51 5.02 -18.80
C ALA A 107 0.89 4.11 -17.73
N SER A 108 1.58 3.03 -17.38
CA SER A 108 1.15 2.03 -16.40
C SER A 108 2.15 1.90 -15.26
N LEU A 109 1.64 2.04 -14.03
CA LEU A 109 2.40 1.85 -12.80
C LEU A 109 2.40 0.37 -12.39
N THR A 110 3.58 -0.19 -12.15
CA THR A 110 3.76 -1.57 -11.66
C THR A 110 4.80 -1.60 -10.56
N ALA A 111 4.64 -2.49 -9.58
CA ALA A 111 5.66 -2.79 -8.58
C ALA A 111 6.45 -4.05 -9.00
N ILE A 112 7.78 -3.97 -9.00
CA ILE A 112 8.62 -5.18 -9.06
C ILE A 112 8.91 -5.62 -7.62
N PRO A 113 8.44 -6.81 -7.19
CA PRO A 113 8.61 -7.27 -5.82
C PRO A 113 10.07 -7.22 -5.36
N SER A 114 10.30 -6.66 -4.17
CA SER A 114 11.63 -6.52 -3.55
C SER A 114 12.64 -5.72 -4.38
N GLN A 115 12.17 -4.95 -5.37
CA GLN A 115 12.98 -4.03 -6.16
C GLN A 115 12.32 -2.65 -6.10
N ARG A 116 11.83 -2.14 -7.23
CA ARG A 116 11.31 -0.78 -7.36
C ARG A 116 9.94 -0.74 -7.98
N TRP A 117 9.23 0.34 -7.69
CA TRP A 117 8.14 0.79 -8.53
C TRP A 117 8.67 1.18 -9.90
N GLN A 118 7.85 1.04 -10.93
CA GLN A 118 8.19 1.47 -12.28
C GLN A 118 6.95 1.97 -13.01
N VAL A 119 7.16 2.90 -13.92
CA VAL A 119 6.17 3.27 -14.94
C VAL A 119 6.68 2.77 -16.28
N VAL A 120 5.88 1.95 -16.94
CA VAL A 120 6.07 1.61 -18.35
C VAL A 120 5.16 2.51 -19.16
N LEU A 121 5.71 3.16 -20.18
CA LEU A 121 4.95 4.07 -21.04
C LEU A 121 5.45 4.02 -22.48
N TYR A 122 4.65 4.55 -23.38
CA TYR A 122 5.05 4.80 -24.76
C TYR A 122 5.22 6.30 -25.01
N LEU A 123 6.17 6.64 -25.88
CA LEU A 123 6.36 7.99 -26.37
C LEU A 123 6.29 7.98 -27.90
N ASN A 124 5.46 8.84 -28.44
CA ASN A 124 5.30 9.07 -29.87
C ASN A 124 6.02 10.35 -30.26
N ASN A 125 6.92 10.31 -31.25
CA ASN A 125 7.40 11.50 -31.93
C ASN A 125 6.50 11.77 -33.15
N ASN A 126 5.58 12.72 -33.01
CA ASN A 126 4.61 13.07 -34.06
C ASN A 126 5.20 14.04 -35.09
N SER A 127 6.45 14.45 -34.94
CA SER A 127 7.10 15.47 -35.77
C SER A 127 7.98 14.89 -36.87
N ALA A 128 8.37 15.75 -37.81
CA ALA A 128 9.33 15.46 -38.87
C ALA A 128 10.80 15.58 -38.42
N GLY A 129 11.05 15.97 -37.17
CA GLY A 129 12.38 16.18 -36.62
C GLY A 129 12.80 15.13 -35.60
N VAL A 130 14.11 15.01 -35.36
CA VAL A 130 14.63 14.27 -34.21
C VAL A 130 14.36 15.09 -32.95
N ILE A 131 13.85 14.45 -31.91
CA ILE A 131 13.57 15.10 -30.62
C ILE A 131 14.48 14.53 -29.52
N ASN A 132 14.78 15.34 -28.51
CA ASN A 132 15.48 14.94 -27.29
C ASN A 132 14.51 15.11 -26.10
N PRO A 133 13.67 14.11 -25.82
CA PRO A 133 12.59 14.27 -24.87
C PRO A 133 13.08 14.31 -23.42
N VAL A 134 12.41 15.10 -22.61
CA VAL A 134 12.52 15.07 -21.15
C VAL A 134 11.14 14.78 -20.58
N ILE A 135 11.03 13.70 -19.81
CA ILE A 135 9.79 13.29 -19.15
C ILE A 135 9.94 13.51 -17.65
N GLU A 136 8.94 14.14 -17.04
CA GLU A 136 8.86 14.30 -15.59
C GLU A 136 7.77 13.40 -15.04
N CYS A 137 8.14 12.49 -14.14
CA CYS A 137 7.22 11.60 -13.43
C CYS A 137 7.25 11.90 -11.94
N ARG A 138 6.09 11.84 -11.28
CA ARG A 138 5.99 12.03 -9.83
C ARG A 138 5.38 10.79 -9.19
N PHE A 139 6.18 9.99 -8.51
CA PHE A 139 5.68 8.87 -7.73
C PHE A 139 5.06 9.42 -6.44
N THR A 140 3.78 9.15 -6.25
CA THR A 140 2.98 9.73 -5.18
C THR A 140 2.29 8.66 -4.35
N ASN A 141 2.07 9.00 -3.08
CA ASN A 141 1.24 8.28 -2.15
C ASN A 141 0.21 9.24 -1.56
N ASN A 142 -1.07 9.05 -1.89
CA ASN A 142 -2.17 9.90 -1.43
C ASN A 142 -1.93 11.39 -1.72
N GLY A 143 -1.42 11.71 -2.91
CA GLY A 143 -1.09 13.07 -3.35
C GLY A 143 0.27 13.59 -2.85
N ASN A 144 0.87 12.97 -1.84
CA ASN A 144 2.21 13.33 -1.38
C ASN A 144 3.26 12.76 -2.31
N THR A 145 4.24 13.58 -2.70
CA THR A 145 5.34 13.12 -3.57
C THR A 145 6.34 12.30 -2.75
N VAL A 146 6.46 11.02 -3.11
CA VAL A 146 7.45 10.09 -2.57
C VAL A 146 8.79 10.28 -3.28
N LEU A 147 8.75 10.33 -4.62
CA LEU A 147 9.94 10.55 -5.45
C LEU A 147 9.57 11.29 -6.74
N PRO A 148 10.12 12.50 -6.97
CA PRO A 148 10.12 13.10 -8.30
C PRO A 148 11.26 12.52 -9.16
N VAL A 149 10.96 12.25 -10.42
CA VAL A 149 11.92 11.69 -11.40
C VAL A 149 11.91 12.53 -12.67
N GLN A 150 13.09 12.88 -13.17
CA GLN A 150 13.30 13.46 -14.49
C GLN A 150 14.03 12.45 -15.36
N ALA A 151 13.39 12.03 -16.45
CA ALA A 151 13.93 11.09 -17.42
C ALA A 151 14.38 11.85 -18.68
N ASN A 152 15.69 11.89 -18.90
CA ASN A 152 16.31 12.46 -20.10
C ASN A 152 16.47 11.35 -21.13
N LEU A 153 15.65 11.35 -22.16
CA LEU A 153 15.66 10.28 -23.16
C LEU A 153 16.76 10.52 -24.20
N PRO A 154 17.31 9.45 -24.80
CA PRO A 154 18.13 9.58 -25.99
C PRO A 154 17.32 10.17 -27.17
N PRO A 155 18.00 10.62 -28.24
CA PRO A 155 17.34 11.15 -29.42
C PRO A 155 16.33 10.16 -30.03
N ILE A 156 15.15 10.64 -30.41
CA ILE A 156 14.10 9.84 -31.05
C ILE A 156 13.87 10.34 -32.47
N ASN A 157 13.92 9.41 -33.42
CA ASN A 157 13.74 9.69 -34.83
C ASN A 157 12.32 10.20 -35.16
N PRO A 158 12.14 10.93 -36.26
CA PRO A 158 10.83 11.37 -36.74
C PRO A 158 9.83 10.23 -36.86
N GLY A 159 8.55 10.50 -36.60
CA GLY A 159 7.47 9.54 -36.82
C GLY A 159 7.70 8.18 -36.18
N THR A 160 8.31 8.13 -34.99
CA THR A 160 8.68 6.88 -34.31
C THR A 160 7.94 6.76 -32.99
N ARG A 161 7.44 5.55 -32.69
CA ARG A 161 6.95 5.17 -31.36
C ARG A 161 8.01 4.36 -30.64
N VAL A 162 8.30 4.72 -29.40
CA VAL A 162 9.20 3.98 -28.51
C VAL A 162 8.49 3.55 -27.24
N GLY A 163 8.92 2.44 -26.66
CA GLY A 163 8.59 2.03 -25.30
C GLY A 163 9.77 2.26 -24.37
N LEU A 164 9.48 2.60 -23.12
CA LEU A 164 10.48 2.76 -22.07
C LEU A 164 9.93 2.50 -20.67
N THR A 165 10.85 2.33 -19.74
CA THR A 165 10.56 2.14 -18.32
C THR A 165 11.28 3.22 -17.51
N ILE A 166 10.54 3.90 -16.63
CA ILE A 166 11.07 4.87 -15.67
C ILE A 166 10.94 4.28 -14.27
N TYR A 167 12.04 4.20 -13.54
CA TYR A 167 12.04 3.59 -12.21
C TYR A 167 11.68 4.61 -11.12
N GLY A 168 10.90 4.15 -10.17
CA GLY A 168 10.49 4.90 -8.99
C GLY A 168 11.30 4.53 -7.75
N PRO A 169 10.72 4.76 -6.55
CA PRO A 169 11.32 4.37 -5.29
C PRO A 169 11.34 2.84 -5.13
N GLU A 170 12.08 2.38 -4.13
CA GLU A 170 12.01 1.00 -3.66
C GLU A 170 10.59 0.62 -3.22
N THR A 171 10.26 -0.67 -3.35
CA THR A 171 8.92 -1.19 -3.02
C THR A 171 8.61 -1.26 -1.52
N ASN A 172 9.59 -0.95 -0.66
CA ASN A 172 9.36 -0.66 0.76
C ASN A 172 8.60 0.65 1.00
N LEU A 173 8.55 1.54 -0.01
CA LEU A 173 7.73 2.74 -0.02
C LEU A 173 6.50 2.49 -0.89
N TYR A 174 5.31 2.82 -0.39
CA TYR A 174 4.10 2.78 -1.17
C TYR A 174 4.07 3.86 -2.24
N VAL A 175 3.52 3.52 -3.39
CA VAL A 175 3.10 4.46 -4.43
C VAL A 175 1.71 4.04 -4.90
N ASN A 176 0.77 4.98 -4.98
CA ASN A 176 -0.55 4.73 -5.56
C ASN A 176 -0.69 5.31 -6.98
N GLN A 177 0.06 6.36 -7.31
CA GLN A 177 -0.01 7.04 -8.59
C GLN A 177 1.37 7.52 -9.03
N ALA A 178 1.60 7.52 -10.35
CA ALA A 178 2.80 8.06 -10.95
C ALA A 178 2.49 8.87 -12.22
N PRO A 179 1.84 10.05 -12.09
CA PRO A 179 1.61 10.92 -13.24
C PRO A 179 2.95 11.28 -13.91
N CYS A 180 2.99 11.12 -15.23
CA CYS A 180 4.10 11.48 -16.08
C CYS A 180 3.66 12.53 -17.10
N SER A 181 4.53 13.49 -17.38
CA SER A 181 4.29 14.55 -18.35
C SER A 181 5.54 14.85 -19.15
N LEU A 182 5.35 15.30 -20.39
CA LEU A 182 6.45 15.70 -21.25
C LEU A 182 6.89 17.12 -20.86
N ALA A 183 8.09 17.26 -20.33
CA ALA A 183 8.68 18.54 -19.98
C ALA A 183 9.29 19.24 -21.21
N SER A 184 9.82 18.45 -22.15
CA SER A 184 10.37 18.92 -23.43
C SER A 184 10.32 17.78 -24.47
N PRO A 185 10.11 18.08 -25.78
CA PRO A 185 9.52 19.32 -26.29
C PRO A 185 8.07 19.44 -25.79
N ARG A 186 7.56 20.67 -25.63
CA ARG A 186 6.14 20.90 -25.28
C ARG A 186 5.29 21.05 -26.52
#